data_AF-A0AAW0GJZ1-F1
#
_entry.id   AF-A0AAW0GJZ1-F1
#
_cell.length_a   1.000
_cell.length_b   1.000
_cell.length_c   1.000
_cell.angle_alpha   90.00
_cell.angle_beta   90.00
_cell.angle_gamma   90.00
#
_symmetry.space_group_name_H-M   'P 1'
#
loop_
_entity.id
_entity.type
_entity.pdbx_description
1 polymer ?
#
loop_
_entity_poly.entity_id
_entity_poly.type
_entity_poly.pdbx_seq_one_letter_code
_entity_poly.pdbx_strand_id
1 'polypeptide(L)'
;MNYFSSLSTKTQYFDTPLFKLSAAMTVQSVVKHFLTEGDKFVVSQLSPLSDQGGYAIASNYGSLVARIIFQPIEETSRVFFSKALSTTSDIPKEALESAANILVTILQMFTHLLLLLGTFGPPYLPLALSIVLPHRYLATSAPAILKVYVLYIPMMAFNGILEAFFASTATPDDLRKQSRWLLIFSVCFVGASVVFSQYLGLGDAGLVWANIVNLALRASYAWIFAQNFFTRRNAGQLVSLRGIAPPLPVSICFALCAIVTRCSYTWYHDRPLTIRGQLPHLVVGVGCVIGCLLACIIFERKRFQQIRVVFRRK
;
A
#
# COMPACT_ATOMS: atom_id res chain seq x y z
N MET A 1 34.64 -52.65 34.56
CA MET A 1 33.24 -52.73 34.06
C MET A 1 32.47 -51.60 34.73
N ASN A 2 32.21 -50.50 34.01
CA ASN A 2 31.24 -49.44 34.34
C ASN A 2 31.22 -48.43 33.17
N TYR A 3 30.51 -48.78 32.09
CA TYR A 3 30.13 -47.85 31.03
C TYR A 3 28.68 -47.45 31.29
N PHE A 4 28.44 -46.28 31.88
CA PHE A 4 27.20 -45.50 31.73
C PHE A 4 27.45 -44.11 32.34
N SER A 5 28.11 -43.23 31.59
CA SER A 5 28.07 -41.80 31.86
C SER A 5 26.75 -41.26 31.31
N SER A 6 25.91 -40.73 32.20
CA SER A 6 24.62 -40.15 31.89
C SER A 6 24.76 -38.98 30.92
N LEU A 7 24.27 -39.13 29.69
CA LEU A 7 23.90 -38.00 28.86
C LEU A 7 22.68 -37.35 29.49
N SER A 8 22.91 -36.28 30.28
CA SER A 8 21.85 -35.40 30.75
C SER A 8 21.33 -34.60 29.54
N THR A 9 20.36 -35.16 28.85
CA THR A 9 19.60 -34.46 27.81
C THR A 9 18.74 -33.43 28.52
N LYS A 10 19.24 -32.19 28.61
CA LYS A 10 18.47 -31.07 29.16
C LYS A 10 17.28 -30.82 28.25
N THR A 11 16.10 -31.30 28.65
CA THR A 11 14.84 -31.09 27.93
C THR A 11 14.51 -29.59 27.94
N GLN A 12 14.86 -28.87 26.89
CA GLN A 12 14.34 -27.52 26.65
C GLN A 12 12.90 -27.65 26.14
N TYR A 13 11.92 -27.52 27.03
CA TYR A 13 10.50 -27.49 26.66
C TYR A 13 10.13 -26.27 25.80
N PHE A 14 10.91 -25.19 25.88
CA PHE A 14 10.76 -23.99 25.08
C PHE A 14 12.09 -23.58 24.46
N ASP A 15 12.10 -23.47 23.13
CA ASP A 15 13.17 -22.82 22.39
C ASP A 15 13.15 -21.32 22.74
N THR A 16 14.11 -20.91 23.57
CA THR A 16 14.20 -19.56 24.12
C THR A 16 14.38 -18.49 23.01
N PRO A 17 15.21 -18.70 21.98
CA PRO A 17 15.22 -17.86 20.76
C PRO A 17 13.85 -17.71 20.11
N LEU A 18 13.14 -18.82 19.87
CA LEU A 18 11.81 -18.82 19.25
C LEU A 18 10.77 -18.09 20.12
N PHE A 19 10.81 -18.29 21.44
CA PHE A 19 9.94 -17.58 22.39
C PHE A 19 10.19 -16.07 22.40
N LYS A 20 11.47 -15.64 22.33
CA LYS A 20 11.81 -14.22 22.23
C LYS A 20 11.35 -13.61 20.91
N LEU A 21 11.50 -14.34 19.80
CA LEU A 21 11.01 -13.90 18.49
C LEU A 21 9.48 -13.82 18.47
N SER A 22 8.78 -14.83 18.98
CA SER A 22 7.31 -14.84 19.03
C SER A 22 6.74 -13.77 19.96
N ALA A 23 7.38 -13.50 21.10
CA ALA A 23 7.03 -12.37 21.97
C ALA A 23 7.22 -11.03 21.24
N ALA A 24 8.34 -10.85 20.53
CA ALA A 24 8.60 -9.63 19.76
C ALA A 24 7.57 -9.43 18.63
N MET A 25 7.24 -10.49 17.89
CA MET A 25 6.21 -10.45 16.83
C MET A 25 4.80 -10.22 17.39
N THR A 26 4.48 -10.76 18.57
CA THR A 26 3.19 -10.52 19.25
C THR A 26 3.05 -9.06 19.65
N VAL A 27 4.07 -8.47 20.30
CA VAL A 27 4.06 -7.04 20.65
C VAL A 27 3.93 -6.16 19.41
N GLN A 28 4.68 -6.50 18.34
CA GLN A 28 4.55 -5.82 17.06
C GLN A 28 3.13 -5.92 16.50
N SER A 29 2.47 -7.08 16.64
CA SER A 29 1.10 -7.30 16.18
C SER A 29 0.07 -6.50 16.95
N VAL A 30 0.20 -6.38 18.27
CA VAL A 30 -0.67 -5.53 19.11
C VAL A 30 -0.53 -4.06 18.72
N VAL A 31 0.71 -3.58 18.55
CA VAL A 31 0.96 -2.21 18.10
C VAL A 31 0.38 -1.98 16.70
N LYS A 32 0.57 -2.94 15.77
CA LYS A 32 -0.03 -2.89 14.44
C LYS A 32 -1.56 -2.87 14.49
N HIS A 33 -2.17 -3.61 15.42
CA HIS A 33 -3.63 -3.63 15.58
C HIS A 33 -4.15 -2.23 15.96
N PHE A 34 -3.53 -1.58 16.94
CA PHE A 34 -3.91 -0.21 17.29
C PHE A 34 -3.65 0.79 16.14
N LEU A 35 -2.59 0.59 15.36
CA LEU A 35 -2.30 1.42 14.18
C LEU A 35 -3.24 1.21 13.00
N THR A 36 -3.96 0.10 12.96
CA THR A 36 -4.84 -0.27 11.84
C THR A 36 -6.31 -0.09 12.15
N GLU A 37 -6.69 -0.21 13.43
CA GLU A 37 -8.07 -0.09 13.90
C GLU A 37 -8.25 1.11 14.85
N GLY A 38 -7.19 1.88 15.09
CA GLY A 38 -7.18 3.08 15.94
C GLY A 38 -8.13 4.17 15.45
N ASP A 39 -8.33 4.26 14.13
CA ASP A 39 -9.27 5.18 13.50
C ASP A 39 -10.72 4.94 13.96
N LYS A 40 -11.14 3.69 14.14
CA LYS A 40 -12.48 3.34 14.64
C LYS A 40 -12.73 3.86 16.05
N PHE A 41 -11.72 3.82 16.92
CA PHE A 41 -11.84 4.41 18.27
C PHE A 41 -12.02 5.92 18.18
N VAL A 42 -11.23 6.59 17.33
CA VAL A 42 -11.31 8.04 17.14
C VAL A 42 -12.66 8.45 16.54
N VAL A 43 -13.17 7.75 15.53
CA VAL A 43 -14.51 7.99 14.96
C VAL A 43 -15.61 7.81 16.00
N SER A 44 -15.54 6.76 16.83
CA SER A 44 -16.57 6.50 17.84
C SER A 44 -16.69 7.61 18.89
N GLN A 45 -15.60 8.34 19.14
CA GLN A 45 -15.51 9.41 20.13
C GLN A 45 -15.79 10.79 19.53
N LEU A 46 -15.38 11.03 18.28
CA LEU A 46 -15.34 12.37 17.70
C LEU A 46 -16.38 12.62 16.60
N SER A 47 -16.94 11.58 16.00
CA SER A 47 -17.85 11.70 14.84
C SER A 47 -19.33 11.56 15.24
N PRO A 48 -20.25 12.34 14.63
CA PRO A 48 -21.68 12.21 14.84
C PRO A 48 -22.21 10.80 14.50
N LEU A 49 -23.22 10.33 15.24
CA LEU A 49 -23.83 8.99 15.05
C LEU A 49 -24.26 8.70 13.60
N SER A 50 -24.75 9.70 12.87
CA SER A 50 -25.15 9.59 11.45
C SER A 50 -23.97 9.29 10.52
N ASP A 51 -22.79 9.75 10.88
CA ASP A 51 -21.57 9.62 10.07
C ASP A 51 -20.75 8.39 10.45
N GLN A 52 -20.86 7.89 11.68
CA GLN A 52 -20.18 6.65 12.10
C GLN A 52 -20.53 5.46 11.20
N GLY A 53 -21.80 5.33 10.79
CA GLY A 53 -22.24 4.29 9.87
C GLY A 53 -21.71 4.49 8.44
N GLY A 54 -21.68 5.73 7.96
CA GLY A 54 -21.10 6.09 6.66
C GLY A 54 -19.60 5.81 6.61
N TYR A 55 -18.90 6.21 7.67
CA TYR A 55 -17.48 5.93 7.88
C TYR A 55 -17.19 4.43 7.89
N ALA A 56 -17.93 3.66 8.70
CA ALA A 56 -17.72 2.22 8.80
C ALA A 56 -17.90 1.52 7.44
N ILE A 57 -18.88 1.92 6.64
CA ILE A 57 -19.07 1.36 5.30
C ILE A 57 -17.92 1.76 4.38
N ALA A 58 -17.65 3.06 4.26
CA ALA A 58 -16.61 3.55 3.36
C ALA A 58 -15.22 2.97 3.71
N SER A 59 -14.88 2.93 5.00
CA SER A 59 -13.61 2.39 5.47
C SER A 59 -13.50 0.87 5.33
N ASN A 60 -14.52 0.11 5.71
CA ASN A 60 -14.48 -1.35 5.61
C ASN A 60 -14.52 -1.81 4.14
N TYR A 61 -15.43 -1.30 3.31
CA TYR A 61 -15.51 -1.73 1.91
C TYR A 61 -14.33 -1.23 1.08
N GLY A 62 -13.93 0.04 1.26
CA GLY A 62 -12.80 0.62 0.54
C GLY A 62 -11.49 -0.11 0.82
N SER A 63 -11.24 -0.50 2.08
CA SER A 63 -10.01 -1.21 2.46
C SER A 63 -10.09 -2.72 2.21
N LEU A 64 -11.27 -3.34 2.33
CA LEU A 64 -11.45 -4.78 2.07
C LEU A 64 -11.13 -5.15 0.62
N VAL A 65 -11.62 -4.38 -0.35
CA VAL A 65 -11.33 -4.63 -1.77
C VAL A 65 -9.84 -4.53 -2.05
N ALA A 66 -9.18 -3.51 -1.48
CA ALA A 66 -7.73 -3.37 -1.59
C ALA A 66 -6.98 -4.54 -0.93
N ARG A 67 -7.42 -4.99 0.25
CA ARG A 67 -6.85 -6.14 0.95
C ARG A 67 -6.97 -7.43 0.15
N ILE A 68 -8.14 -7.71 -0.44
CA ILE A 68 -8.36 -8.90 -1.28
C ILE A 68 -7.35 -8.96 -2.44
N ILE A 69 -7.01 -7.83 -3.03
CA ILE A 69 -6.08 -7.76 -4.17
C ILE A 69 -4.62 -7.76 -3.70
N PHE A 70 -4.28 -6.98 -2.68
CA PHE A 70 -2.88 -6.73 -2.30
C PHE A 70 -2.32 -7.73 -1.30
N GLN A 71 -3.13 -8.31 -0.41
CA GLN A 71 -2.64 -9.30 0.57
C GLN A 71 -2.00 -10.53 -0.10
N PRO A 72 -2.58 -11.12 -1.16
CA PRO A 72 -1.93 -12.24 -1.85
C PRO A 72 -0.59 -11.84 -2.47
N ILE A 73 -0.49 -10.63 -3.03
CA ILE A 73 0.75 -10.10 -3.59
C ILE A 73 1.79 -9.92 -2.49
N GLU A 74 1.38 -9.35 -1.35
CA GLU A 74 2.23 -9.12 -0.19
C GLU A 74 2.80 -10.43 0.36
N GLU A 75 1.95 -11.43 0.62
CA GLU A 75 2.37 -12.71 1.18
C GLU A 75 3.25 -13.49 0.21
N THR A 76 2.89 -13.53 -1.07
CA THR A 76 3.71 -14.18 -2.11
C THR A 76 5.08 -13.52 -2.23
N SER A 77 5.12 -12.18 -2.15
CA SER A 77 6.38 -11.43 -2.19
C SER A 77 7.22 -11.70 -0.94
N ARG A 78 6.61 -11.80 0.23
CA ARG A 78 7.29 -12.14 1.48
C ARG A 78 7.96 -13.51 1.38
N VAL A 79 7.21 -14.54 0.97
CA VAL A 79 7.75 -15.88 0.75
C VAL A 79 8.89 -15.87 -0.27
N PHE A 80 8.71 -15.14 -1.38
CA PHE A 80 9.75 -15.00 -2.40
C PHE A 80 11.03 -14.37 -1.85
N PHE A 81 10.93 -13.21 -1.17
CA PHE A 81 12.10 -12.51 -0.63
C PHE A 81 12.78 -13.32 0.47
N SER A 82 12.01 -13.96 1.36
CA SER A 82 12.58 -14.83 2.40
C SER A 82 13.39 -15.96 1.79
N LYS A 83 12.92 -16.60 0.70
CA LYS A 83 13.65 -17.67 0.03
C LYS A 83 14.83 -17.18 -0.80
N ALA A 84 14.67 -16.06 -1.50
CA ALA A 84 15.72 -15.51 -2.37
C ALA A 84 16.88 -14.90 -1.56
N LEU A 85 16.61 -14.43 -0.33
CA LEU A 85 17.55 -13.69 0.51
C LEU A 85 17.83 -14.38 1.85
N SER A 86 17.52 -15.68 2.00
CA SER A 86 17.69 -16.44 3.25
C SER A 86 19.15 -16.65 3.69
N THR A 87 20.13 -16.36 2.84
CA THR A 87 21.54 -16.69 3.13
C THR A 87 22.23 -15.57 3.90
N THR A 88 22.68 -15.87 5.12
CA THR A 88 23.25 -14.89 6.06
C THR A 88 24.68 -14.45 5.72
N SER A 89 25.43 -15.26 4.96
CA SER A 89 26.87 -15.06 4.73
C SER A 89 27.22 -14.62 3.30
N ASP A 90 26.58 -15.17 2.27
CA ASP A 90 26.74 -14.70 0.88
C ASP A 90 25.46 -14.94 0.06
N ILE A 91 24.79 -13.86 -0.32
CA ILE A 91 23.63 -13.91 -1.22
C ILE A 91 24.17 -13.87 -2.65
N PRO A 92 23.87 -14.88 -3.50
CA PRO A 92 24.29 -14.86 -4.90
C PRO A 92 23.85 -13.58 -5.60
N LYS A 93 24.72 -13.02 -6.45
CA LYS A 93 24.45 -11.76 -7.15
C LYS A 93 23.16 -11.82 -7.95
N GLU A 94 22.90 -12.96 -8.60
CA GLU A 94 21.69 -13.19 -9.41
C GLU A 94 20.42 -13.18 -8.55
N ALA A 95 20.48 -13.75 -7.33
CA ALA A 95 19.35 -13.74 -6.41
C ALA A 95 19.06 -12.33 -5.89
N LEU A 96 20.11 -11.56 -5.60
CA LEU A 96 20.01 -10.16 -5.18
C LEU A 96 19.43 -9.28 -6.29
N GLU A 97 19.92 -9.44 -7.53
CA GLU A 97 19.40 -8.74 -8.71
C GLU A 97 17.94 -9.11 -8.99
N SER A 98 17.58 -10.40 -8.90
CA SER A 98 16.20 -10.85 -9.07
C SER A 98 15.28 -10.25 -8.01
N ALA A 99 15.71 -10.20 -6.75
CA ALA A 99 14.93 -9.60 -5.67
C ALA A 99 14.73 -8.09 -5.86
N ALA A 100 15.79 -7.37 -6.22
CA ALA A 100 15.71 -5.94 -6.53
C ALA A 100 14.76 -5.67 -7.69
N ASN A 101 14.89 -6.43 -8.79
CA ASN A 101 14.06 -6.29 -9.97
C ASN A 101 12.58 -6.55 -9.65
N ILE A 102 12.26 -7.59 -8.88
CA ILE A 102 10.88 -7.90 -8.47
C ILE A 102 10.31 -6.79 -7.59
N LEU A 103 11.07 -6.34 -6.58
CA LEU A 103 10.64 -5.25 -5.69
C LEU A 103 10.33 -3.97 -6.48
N VAL A 104 11.27 -3.53 -7.33
CA VAL A 104 11.11 -2.32 -8.14
C VAL A 104 9.98 -2.47 -9.15
N THR A 105 9.80 -3.65 -9.75
CA THR A 105 8.72 -3.92 -10.71
C THR A 105 7.34 -3.82 -10.05
N ILE A 106 7.17 -4.40 -8.85
CA ILE A 106 5.90 -4.31 -8.11
C ILE A 106 5.64 -2.86 -7.67
N LEU A 107 6.65 -2.16 -7.16
CA LEU A 107 6.53 -0.76 -6.77
C LEU A 107 6.13 0.13 -7.97
N GLN A 108 6.74 -0.08 -9.13
CA GLN A 108 6.39 0.63 -10.35
C GLN A 108 4.96 0.31 -10.80
N MET A 109 4.50 -0.95 -10.70
CA MET A 109 3.12 -1.31 -10.97
C MET A 109 2.15 -0.55 -10.05
N PHE A 110 2.49 -0.40 -8.77
CA PHE A 110 1.70 0.41 -7.83
C PHE A 110 1.79 1.91 -8.13
N THR A 111 2.88 2.41 -8.72
CA THR A 111 2.93 3.78 -9.25
C THR A 111 1.98 3.98 -10.43
N HIS A 112 1.85 2.98 -11.32
CA HIS A 112 0.84 3.03 -12.38
C HIS A 112 -0.58 2.98 -11.82
N LEU A 113 -0.83 2.18 -10.78
CA LEU A 113 -2.11 2.19 -10.07
C LEU A 113 -2.39 3.57 -9.47
N LEU A 114 -1.39 4.20 -8.83
CA LEU A 114 -1.50 5.57 -8.31
C LEU A 114 -1.85 6.56 -9.42
N LEU A 115 -1.19 6.49 -10.58
CA LEU A 115 -1.48 7.34 -11.72
C LEU A 115 -2.89 7.10 -12.28
N LEU A 116 -3.32 5.85 -12.43
CA LEU A 116 -4.67 5.50 -12.86
C LEU A 116 -5.73 6.05 -11.91
N LEU A 117 -5.62 5.76 -10.62
CA LEU A 117 -6.57 6.23 -9.63
C LEU A 117 -6.53 7.75 -9.47
N GLY A 118 -5.36 8.39 -9.46
CA GLY A 118 -5.25 9.86 -9.37
C GLY A 118 -5.78 10.60 -10.61
N THR A 119 -5.71 9.98 -11.78
CA THR A 119 -6.17 10.55 -13.05
C THR A 119 -7.67 10.39 -13.24
N PHE A 120 -8.18 9.18 -13.00
CA PHE A 120 -9.56 8.82 -13.31
C PHE A 120 -10.46 8.77 -12.06
N GLY A 121 -9.90 8.54 -10.88
CA GLY A 121 -10.68 8.52 -9.63
C GLY A 121 -11.47 9.82 -9.43
N PRO A 122 -10.85 11.00 -9.29
CA PRO A 122 -11.58 12.22 -8.95
C PRO A 122 -12.73 12.59 -9.90
N PRO A 123 -12.56 12.61 -11.24
CA PRO A 123 -13.65 13.00 -12.16
C PRO A 123 -14.76 11.94 -12.26
N TYR A 124 -14.46 10.65 -12.16
CA TYR A 124 -15.46 9.59 -12.34
C TYR A 124 -16.09 9.09 -11.03
N LEU A 125 -15.49 9.40 -9.88
CA LEU A 125 -15.97 8.93 -8.58
C LEU A 125 -17.40 9.36 -8.24
N PRO A 126 -17.88 10.60 -8.49
CA PRO A 126 -19.27 10.96 -8.20
C PRO A 126 -20.29 10.05 -8.89
N LEU A 127 -20.04 9.68 -10.14
CA LEU A 127 -20.86 8.73 -10.89
C LEU A 127 -20.71 7.30 -10.34
N ALA A 128 -19.49 6.87 -9.98
CA ALA A 128 -19.29 5.57 -9.38
C ALA A 128 -20.05 5.44 -8.04
N LEU A 129 -20.03 6.50 -7.22
CA LEU A 129 -20.74 6.54 -5.94
C LEU A 129 -22.25 6.51 -6.11
N SER A 130 -22.82 7.19 -7.12
CA SER A 130 -24.28 7.14 -7.36
C SER A 130 -24.78 5.75 -7.76
N ILE A 131 -23.90 4.90 -8.30
CA ILE A 131 -24.21 3.53 -8.72
C ILE A 131 -23.98 2.53 -7.57
N VAL A 132 -22.85 2.65 -6.86
CA VAL A 132 -22.39 1.65 -5.90
C VAL A 132 -22.93 1.90 -4.49
N LEU A 133 -23.03 3.17 -4.09
CA LEU A 133 -23.38 3.51 -2.71
C LEU A 133 -24.90 3.67 -2.58
N PRO A 134 -25.56 2.97 -1.62
CA PRO A 134 -26.98 3.17 -1.36
C PRO A 134 -27.30 4.63 -1.05
N HIS A 135 -28.43 5.16 -1.57
CA HIS A 135 -28.77 6.58 -1.48
C HIS A 135 -28.69 7.18 -0.06
N ARG A 136 -29.05 6.40 0.98
CA ARG A 136 -28.94 6.83 2.40
C ARG A 136 -27.53 7.22 2.84
N TYR A 137 -26.48 6.70 2.21
CA TYR A 137 -25.09 7.01 2.55
C TYR A 137 -24.49 8.10 1.65
N LEU A 138 -25.19 8.56 0.62
CA LEU A 138 -24.72 9.69 -0.19
C LEU A 138 -24.79 11.02 0.59
N ALA A 139 -25.64 11.10 1.62
CA ALA A 139 -25.80 12.26 2.48
C ALA A 139 -24.94 12.22 3.76
N THR A 140 -24.08 11.20 3.94
CA THR A 140 -23.19 11.06 5.11
C THR A 140 -21.75 11.40 4.73
N SER A 141 -20.80 11.19 5.64
CA SER A 141 -19.36 11.32 5.37
C SER A 141 -18.77 10.35 4.34
N ALA A 142 -19.51 9.31 3.92
CA ALA A 142 -19.01 8.24 3.05
C ALA A 142 -18.43 8.72 1.69
N PRO A 143 -19.08 9.63 0.94
CA PRO A 143 -18.51 10.15 -0.32
C PRO A 143 -17.21 10.91 -0.13
N ALA A 144 -17.07 11.67 0.97
CA ALA A 144 -15.85 12.41 1.27
C ALA A 144 -14.69 11.45 1.61
N ILE A 145 -14.97 10.42 2.40
CA ILE A 145 -14.03 9.35 2.72
C ILE A 145 -13.59 8.62 1.46
N LEU A 146 -14.53 8.17 0.62
CA LEU A 146 -14.23 7.42 -0.61
C LEU A 146 -13.42 8.24 -1.63
N LYS A 147 -13.53 9.58 -1.63
CA LYS A 147 -12.64 10.47 -2.40
C LYS A 147 -11.19 10.35 -1.94
N VAL A 148 -10.94 10.32 -0.63
CA VAL A 148 -9.59 10.14 -0.07
C VAL A 148 -9.07 8.72 -0.34
N TYR A 149 -9.96 7.73 -0.40
CA TYR A 149 -9.58 6.34 -0.69
C TYR A 149 -8.91 6.15 -2.06
N VAL A 150 -9.16 7.04 -3.02
CA VAL A 150 -8.47 7.07 -4.32
C VAL A 150 -6.94 7.14 -4.13
N LEU A 151 -6.46 7.89 -3.14
CA LEU A 151 -5.03 7.99 -2.80
C LEU A 151 -4.62 6.94 -1.76
N TYR A 152 -5.50 6.62 -0.82
CA TYR A 152 -5.23 5.63 0.23
C TYR A 152 -4.92 4.23 -0.33
N ILE A 153 -5.65 3.79 -1.37
CA ILE A 153 -5.50 2.46 -1.98
C ILE A 153 -4.07 2.22 -2.50
N PRO A 154 -3.49 3.08 -3.36
CA PRO A 154 -2.09 2.94 -3.77
C PRO A 154 -1.12 3.00 -2.59
N MET A 155 -1.35 3.89 -1.61
CA MET A 155 -0.47 4.00 -0.44
C MET A 155 -0.46 2.73 0.42
N MET A 156 -1.60 2.06 0.58
CA MET A 156 -1.66 0.73 1.19
C MET A 156 -0.83 -0.29 0.41
N ALA A 157 -0.90 -0.27 -0.92
CA ALA A 157 -0.14 -1.18 -1.77
C ALA A 157 1.38 -0.98 -1.60
N PHE A 158 1.85 0.27 -1.63
CA PHE A 158 3.26 0.62 -1.37
C PHE A 158 3.72 0.16 0.01
N ASN A 159 2.93 0.45 1.05
CA ASN A 159 3.27 0.03 2.41
C ASN A 159 3.38 -1.49 2.53
N GLY A 160 2.41 -2.24 2.00
CA GLY A 160 2.38 -3.71 2.07
C GLY A 160 3.63 -4.35 1.46
N ILE A 161 3.98 -4.01 0.22
CA ILE A 161 5.15 -4.62 -0.44
C ILE A 161 6.48 -4.27 0.24
N LEU A 162 6.63 -3.03 0.71
CA LEU A 162 7.84 -2.60 1.40
C LEU A 162 7.97 -3.27 2.77
N GLU A 163 6.87 -3.44 3.50
CA GLU A 163 6.86 -4.21 4.76
C GLU A 163 7.07 -5.69 4.55
N ALA A 164 6.56 -6.28 3.46
CA ALA A 164 6.86 -7.66 3.10
C ALA A 164 8.36 -7.85 2.87
N PHE A 165 9.00 -6.96 2.11
CA PHE A 165 10.45 -6.99 1.92
C PHE A 165 11.20 -6.84 3.25
N PHE A 166 10.83 -5.85 4.07
CA PHE A 166 11.43 -5.61 5.38
C PHE A 166 11.32 -6.87 6.26
N ALA A 167 10.12 -7.41 6.45
CA ALA A 167 9.88 -8.58 7.30
C ALA A 167 10.64 -9.82 6.81
N SER A 168 10.92 -9.92 5.52
CA SER A 168 11.64 -11.06 4.93
C SER A 168 13.15 -11.03 5.14
N THR A 169 13.71 -9.85 5.42
CA THR A 169 15.16 -9.61 5.40
C THR A 169 15.70 -8.98 6.69
N ALA A 170 14.82 -8.49 7.55
CA ALA A 170 15.17 -7.82 8.77
C ALA A 170 15.69 -8.79 9.84
N THR A 171 16.75 -8.38 10.53
CA THR A 171 17.27 -9.11 11.69
C THR A 171 16.38 -8.86 12.92
N PRO A 172 16.46 -9.68 13.99
CA PRO A 172 15.74 -9.40 15.24
C PRO A 172 15.98 -8.00 15.80
N ASP A 173 17.17 -7.43 15.58
CA ASP A 173 17.54 -6.08 16.00
C ASP A 173 16.81 -5.02 15.18
N ASP A 174 16.68 -5.24 13.88
CA ASP A 174 15.95 -4.36 12.99
C ASP A 174 14.44 -4.39 13.28
N LEU A 175 13.87 -5.58 13.58
CA LEU A 175 12.48 -5.69 14.03
C LEU A 175 12.26 -4.90 15.33
N ARG A 176 13.16 -5.02 16.31
CA ARG A 176 13.06 -4.25 17.57
C ARG A 176 13.15 -2.74 17.33
N LYS A 177 14.02 -2.29 16.43
CA LYS A 177 14.10 -0.87 16.03
C LYS A 177 12.82 -0.42 15.35
N GLN A 178 12.28 -1.21 14.41
CA GLN A 178 11.03 -0.88 13.72
C GLN A 178 9.87 -0.80 14.70
N SER A 179 9.75 -1.72 15.66
CA SER A 179 8.69 -1.69 16.68
C SER A 179 8.72 -0.40 17.51
N ARG A 180 9.91 0.13 17.82
CA ARG A 180 10.05 1.44 18.49
C ARG A 180 9.60 2.59 17.59
N TRP A 181 9.96 2.56 16.31
CA TRP A 181 9.51 3.57 15.33
C TRP A 181 8.00 3.51 15.09
N LEU A 182 7.40 2.31 15.09
CA LEU A 182 5.96 2.15 14.98
C LEU A 182 5.21 2.86 16.12
N LEU A 183 5.76 2.84 17.34
CA LEU A 183 5.17 3.59 18.47
C LEU A 183 5.21 5.10 18.24
N ILE A 184 6.30 5.63 17.68
CA ILE A 184 6.40 7.05 17.29
C ILE A 184 5.37 7.36 16.18
N PHE A 185 5.25 6.49 15.17
CA PHE A 185 4.26 6.66 14.11
C PHE A 185 2.83 6.61 14.63
N SER A 186 2.54 5.82 15.67
CA SER A 186 1.23 5.84 16.36
C SER A 186 0.92 7.19 16.99
N VAL A 187 1.90 7.80 17.67
CA VAL A 187 1.72 9.13 18.24
C VAL A 187 1.51 10.17 17.14
N CYS A 188 2.29 10.11 16.07
CA CYS A 188 2.10 10.97 14.89
C CYS A 188 0.73 10.76 14.25
N PHE A 189 0.24 9.52 14.16
CA PHE A 189 -1.08 9.19 13.63
C PHE A 189 -2.21 9.79 14.48
N VAL A 190 -2.15 9.65 15.81
CA VAL A 190 -3.15 10.25 16.71
C VAL A 190 -3.14 11.77 16.59
N GLY A 191 -1.95 12.39 16.62
CA GLY A 191 -1.81 13.83 16.43
C GLY A 191 -2.35 14.31 15.08
N ALA A 192 -1.99 13.64 14.00
CA ALA A 192 -2.50 13.93 12.66
C ALA A 192 -4.01 13.73 12.57
N SER A 193 -4.57 12.71 13.23
CA SER A 193 -6.02 12.46 13.25
C SER A 193 -6.77 13.61 13.88
N VAL A 194 -6.29 14.13 15.02
CA VAL A 194 -6.90 15.30 15.67
C VAL A 194 -6.75 16.56 14.81
N VAL A 195 -5.55 16.84 14.31
CA VAL A 195 -5.28 18.02 13.46
C VAL A 195 -6.14 18.00 12.19
N PHE A 196 -6.20 16.85 11.51
CA PHE A 196 -6.89 16.73 10.23
C PHE A 196 -8.41 16.72 10.41
N SER A 197 -8.93 16.01 11.40
CA SER A 197 -10.38 15.92 11.62
C SER A 197 -10.99 17.19 12.22
N GLN A 198 -10.32 17.80 13.21
CA GLN A 198 -10.89 18.92 13.99
C GLN A 198 -10.39 20.29 13.54
N TYR A 199 -9.09 20.45 13.30
CA TYR A 199 -8.50 21.78 13.07
C TYR A 199 -8.49 22.20 11.61
N LEU A 200 -8.33 21.25 10.67
CA LEU A 200 -8.34 21.51 9.23
C LEU A 200 -9.73 21.41 8.59
N GLY A 201 -10.77 21.10 9.39
CA GLY A 201 -12.14 21.01 8.90
C GLY A 201 -12.38 19.87 7.88
N LEU A 202 -11.50 18.86 7.83
CA LEU A 202 -11.66 17.71 6.92
C LEU A 202 -12.66 16.67 7.45
N GLY A 203 -13.14 16.84 8.69
CA GLY A 203 -14.07 15.92 9.36
C GLY A 203 -13.55 14.48 9.36
N ASP A 204 -14.46 13.55 9.11
CA ASP A 204 -14.17 12.11 9.06
C ASP A 204 -13.14 11.72 8.00
N ALA A 205 -13.08 12.44 6.87
CA ALA A 205 -12.08 12.21 5.84
C ALA A 205 -10.66 12.54 6.34
N GLY A 206 -10.55 13.41 7.35
CA GLY A 206 -9.29 13.74 8.03
C GLY A 206 -8.64 12.52 8.69
N LEU A 207 -9.41 11.56 9.19
CA LEU A 207 -8.86 10.34 9.77
C LEU A 207 -8.22 9.45 8.69
N VAL A 208 -8.80 9.40 7.49
CA VAL A 208 -8.21 8.67 6.36
C VAL A 208 -6.91 9.33 5.93
N TRP A 209 -6.85 10.66 5.91
CA TRP A 209 -5.60 11.38 5.66
C TRP A 209 -4.53 11.10 6.71
N ALA A 210 -4.90 11.00 7.99
CA ALA A 210 -3.96 10.65 9.05
C ALA A 210 -3.42 9.21 8.84
N ASN A 211 -4.29 8.29 8.42
CA ASN A 211 -3.91 6.95 8.01
C ASN A 211 -2.97 6.96 6.78
N ILE A 212 -3.20 7.81 5.78
CA ILE A 212 -2.27 7.99 4.65
C ILE A 212 -0.89 8.42 5.14
N VAL A 213 -0.82 9.40 6.04
CA VAL A 213 0.46 9.86 6.62
C VAL A 213 1.16 8.71 7.37
N ASN A 214 0.42 7.95 8.19
CA ASN A 214 0.96 6.80 8.90
C ASN A 214 1.53 5.73 7.95
N LEU A 215 0.79 5.37 6.89
CA LEU A 215 1.26 4.44 5.86
C LEU A 215 2.48 4.98 5.12
N ALA A 216 2.52 6.28 4.81
CA ALA A 216 3.65 6.91 4.13
C ALA A 216 4.91 6.89 5.00
N LEU A 217 4.81 7.16 6.30
CA LEU A 217 5.93 7.06 7.25
C LEU A 217 6.47 5.64 7.32
N ARG A 218 5.58 4.65 7.44
CA ARG A 218 5.94 3.22 7.47
C ARG A 218 6.60 2.77 6.16
N ALA A 219 6.01 3.13 5.03
CA ALA A 219 6.57 2.87 3.70
C ALA A 219 7.95 3.51 3.54
N SER A 220 8.12 4.77 3.97
CA SER A 220 9.41 5.47 3.90
C SER A 220 10.47 4.79 4.75
N TYR A 221 10.14 4.36 5.97
CA TYR A 221 11.05 3.60 6.82
C TYR A 221 11.51 2.30 6.15
N ALA A 222 10.57 1.52 5.64
CA ALA A 222 10.85 0.25 4.98
C ALA A 222 11.62 0.44 3.66
N TRP A 223 11.35 1.52 2.91
CA TRP A 223 12.11 1.91 1.73
C TRP A 223 13.56 2.24 2.06
N ILE A 224 13.81 3.06 3.09
CA ILE A 224 15.17 3.41 3.54
C ILE A 224 15.92 2.14 3.97
N PHE A 225 15.24 1.23 4.68
CA PHE A 225 15.82 -0.06 5.02
C PHE A 225 16.19 -0.87 3.77
N ALA A 226 15.29 -0.98 2.78
CA ALA A 226 15.55 -1.69 1.54
C ALA A 226 16.73 -1.10 0.77
N GLN A 227 16.77 0.22 0.58
CA GLN A 227 17.87 0.89 -0.10
C GLN A 227 19.22 0.62 0.61
N ASN A 228 19.25 0.69 1.94
CA ASN A 228 20.44 0.36 2.74
C ASN A 228 20.84 -1.12 2.62
N PHE A 229 19.86 -2.03 2.62
CA PHE A 229 20.08 -3.47 2.48
C PHE A 229 20.82 -3.81 1.17
N PHE A 230 20.38 -3.23 0.04
CA PHE A 230 21.01 -3.43 -1.26
C PHE A 230 22.34 -2.66 -1.40
N THR A 231 22.44 -1.45 -0.84
CA THR A 231 23.67 -0.65 -0.89
C THR A 231 24.82 -1.34 -0.15
N ARG A 232 24.57 -1.92 1.02
CA ARG A 232 25.57 -2.71 1.77
C ARG A 232 26.09 -3.94 1.02
N ARG A 233 25.38 -4.36 -0.03
CA ARG A 233 25.71 -5.52 -0.88
C ARG A 233 26.12 -5.11 -2.30
N ASN A 234 26.59 -3.87 -2.48
CA ASN A 234 27.02 -3.30 -3.77
C ASN A 234 25.94 -3.33 -4.87
N ALA A 235 24.66 -3.40 -4.51
CA ALA A 235 23.52 -3.48 -5.42
C ALA A 235 22.56 -2.29 -5.27
N GLY A 236 22.96 -1.23 -4.56
CA GLY A 236 22.11 -0.07 -4.27
C GLY A 236 21.58 0.65 -5.52
N GLN A 237 22.30 0.59 -6.65
CA GLN A 237 21.88 1.20 -7.91
C GLN A 237 20.62 0.54 -8.50
N LEU A 238 20.35 -0.73 -8.17
CA LEU A 238 19.19 -1.47 -8.67
C LEU A 238 17.89 -0.98 -8.02
N VAL A 239 17.97 -0.48 -6.78
CA VAL A 239 16.81 0.00 -6.00
C VAL A 239 16.92 1.52 -5.85
N SER A 240 16.33 2.22 -6.80
CA SER A 240 16.32 3.68 -6.85
C SER A 240 14.91 4.23 -7.12
N LEU A 241 14.64 5.45 -6.66
CA LEU A 241 13.37 6.14 -6.92
C LEU A 241 13.13 6.34 -8.42
N ARG A 242 14.20 6.56 -9.20
CA ARG A 242 14.13 6.63 -10.67
C ARG A 242 13.70 5.31 -11.30
N GLY A 243 14.01 4.18 -10.66
CA GLY A 243 13.57 2.86 -11.11
C GLY A 243 12.07 2.62 -10.94
N ILE A 244 11.44 3.30 -9.99
CA ILE A 244 10.00 3.19 -9.67
C ILE A 244 9.17 4.21 -10.45
N ALA A 245 9.77 5.37 -10.77
CA ALA A 245 9.11 6.39 -11.56
C ALA A 245 8.81 5.90 -12.99
N PRO A 246 7.59 6.12 -13.51
CA PRO A 246 7.26 5.78 -14.89
C PRO A 246 8.06 6.67 -15.85
N PRO A 247 8.36 6.18 -17.07
CA PRO A 247 9.02 6.96 -18.11
C PRO A 247 8.30 8.28 -18.36
N LEU A 248 9.06 9.31 -18.71
CA LEU A 248 8.53 10.64 -18.97
C LEU A 248 7.36 10.65 -19.98
N PRO A 249 7.38 9.89 -21.10
CA PRO A 249 6.24 9.85 -22.02
C PRO A 249 4.95 9.31 -21.38
N VAL A 250 5.06 8.30 -20.51
CA VAL A 250 3.91 7.74 -19.78
C VAL A 250 3.37 8.78 -18.81
N SER A 251 4.24 9.43 -18.04
CA SER A 251 3.87 10.50 -17.11
C SER A 251 3.16 11.66 -17.82
N ILE A 252 3.67 12.10 -18.98
CA ILE A 252 3.05 13.15 -19.80
C ILE A 252 1.68 12.70 -20.31
N CYS A 253 1.56 11.46 -20.80
CA CYS A 253 0.28 10.92 -21.26
C CYS A 253 -0.78 10.92 -20.15
N PHE A 254 -0.42 10.47 -18.94
CA PHE A 254 -1.31 10.53 -17.78
C PHE A 254 -1.66 11.98 -17.40
N ALA A 255 -0.70 12.90 -17.42
CA ALA A 255 -0.96 14.32 -17.13
C ALA A 255 -1.93 14.95 -18.14
N LEU A 256 -1.77 14.67 -19.43
CA LEU A 256 -2.68 15.15 -20.48
C LEU A 256 -4.08 14.53 -20.31
N CYS A 257 -4.16 13.22 -20.09
CA CYS A 257 -5.44 12.55 -19.83
C CYS A 257 -6.11 13.09 -18.57
N ALA A 258 -5.34 13.40 -17.53
CA ALA A 258 -5.81 14.02 -16.28
C ALA A 258 -6.44 15.39 -16.51
N ILE A 259 -5.88 16.21 -17.41
CA ILE A 259 -6.44 17.49 -17.80
C ILE A 259 -7.73 17.26 -18.60
N VAL A 260 -7.69 16.42 -19.63
CA VAL A 260 -8.84 16.13 -20.50
C VAL A 260 -10.04 15.61 -19.71
N THR A 261 -9.84 14.65 -18.80
CA THR A 261 -10.94 14.09 -18.01
C THR A 261 -11.49 15.08 -17.00
N ARG A 262 -10.65 15.97 -16.43
CA ARG A 262 -11.11 17.04 -15.52
C ARG A 262 -11.90 18.11 -16.27
N CYS A 263 -11.45 18.54 -17.45
CA CYS A 263 -12.20 19.45 -18.31
C CYS A 263 -13.54 18.83 -18.75
N SER A 264 -13.51 17.55 -19.13
CA SER A 264 -14.73 16.81 -19.46
C SER A 264 -15.69 16.74 -18.27
N TYR A 265 -15.20 16.47 -17.06
CA TYR A 265 -16.02 16.46 -15.86
C TYR A 265 -16.69 17.81 -15.63
N THR A 266 -15.94 18.92 -15.74
CA THR A 266 -16.52 20.27 -15.54
C THR A 266 -17.60 20.61 -16.57
N TRP A 267 -17.53 20.10 -17.79
CA TRP A 267 -18.56 20.32 -18.82
C TRP A 267 -19.81 19.48 -18.64
N TYR A 268 -19.69 18.29 -18.04
CA TYR A 268 -20.79 17.35 -17.88
C TYR A 268 -21.29 17.24 -16.43
N HIS A 269 -20.74 18.00 -15.49
CA HIS A 269 -21.08 17.92 -14.06
C HIS A 269 -22.56 18.22 -13.77
N ASP A 270 -23.15 19.18 -14.50
CA ASP A 270 -24.55 19.57 -14.32
C ASP A 270 -25.55 18.53 -14.83
N ARG A 271 -25.08 17.51 -15.57
CA ARG A 271 -25.94 16.43 -16.06
C ARG A 271 -26.26 15.45 -14.94
N PRO A 272 -27.45 14.82 -14.95
CA PRO A 272 -27.81 13.85 -13.92
C PRO A 272 -26.77 12.73 -13.84
N LEU A 273 -26.39 12.34 -12.61
CA LEU A 273 -25.42 11.29 -12.28
C LEU A 273 -25.95 9.88 -12.58
N THR A 274 -26.41 9.70 -13.82
CA THR A 274 -26.89 8.44 -14.40
C THR A 274 -25.97 8.07 -15.56
N ILE A 275 -25.86 6.77 -15.84
CA ILE A 275 -25.01 6.26 -16.94
C ILE A 275 -25.38 6.92 -18.28
N ARG A 276 -26.69 7.12 -18.55
CA ARG A 276 -27.16 7.76 -19.77
C ARG A 276 -26.80 9.24 -19.85
N GLY A 277 -26.98 9.99 -18.76
CA GLY A 277 -26.66 11.42 -18.70
C GLY A 277 -25.16 11.71 -18.83
N GLN A 278 -24.33 10.83 -18.27
CA GLN A 278 -22.88 10.93 -18.23
C GLN A 278 -22.17 10.16 -19.36
N LEU A 279 -22.92 9.62 -20.33
CA LEU A 279 -22.36 8.80 -21.41
C LEU A 279 -21.21 9.49 -22.18
N PRO A 280 -21.30 10.78 -22.58
CA PRO A 280 -20.18 11.45 -23.26
C PRO A 280 -18.91 11.54 -22.40
N HIS A 281 -19.08 11.82 -21.10
CA HIS A 281 -17.96 11.87 -20.15
C HIS A 281 -17.30 10.49 -19.97
N LEU A 282 -18.12 9.43 -19.92
CA LEU A 282 -17.64 8.04 -19.87
C LEU A 282 -16.85 7.66 -21.11
N VAL A 283 -17.31 8.04 -22.31
CA VAL A 283 -16.60 7.77 -23.57
C VAL A 283 -15.21 8.42 -23.59
N VAL A 284 -15.11 9.69 -23.14
CA VAL A 284 -13.81 10.37 -22.98
C VAL A 284 -12.92 9.60 -22.00
N GLY A 285 -13.49 9.15 -20.88
CA GLY A 285 -12.77 8.38 -19.87
C GLY A 285 -12.20 7.08 -20.40
N VAL A 286 -13.04 6.28 -21.08
CA VAL A 286 -12.62 5.01 -21.69
C VAL A 286 -11.52 5.23 -22.72
N GLY A 287 -11.65 6.24 -23.59
CA GLY A 287 -10.62 6.61 -24.55
C GLY A 287 -9.29 6.97 -23.89
N CYS A 288 -9.32 7.81 -22.86
CA CYS A 288 -8.12 8.19 -22.09
C CYS A 288 -7.49 7.00 -21.35
N VAL A 289 -8.29 6.11 -20.74
CA VAL A 289 -7.78 4.90 -20.07
C VAL A 289 -7.07 4.01 -21.07
N ILE A 290 -7.68 3.74 -22.23
CA ILE A 290 -7.05 2.94 -23.29
C ILE A 290 -5.74 3.59 -23.76
N GLY A 291 -5.73 4.92 -23.97
CA GLY A 291 -4.53 5.67 -24.32
C GLY A 291 -3.40 5.52 -23.31
N CYS A 292 -3.70 5.68 -22.01
CA CYS A 292 -2.74 5.48 -20.94
C CYS A 292 -2.21 4.05 -20.88
N LEU A 293 -3.07 3.04 -21.00
CA LEU A 293 -2.66 1.63 -20.99
C LEU A 293 -1.76 1.28 -22.19
N LEU A 294 -2.09 1.81 -23.37
CA LEU A 294 -1.25 1.66 -24.57
C LEU A 294 0.10 2.34 -24.38
N ALA A 295 0.15 3.55 -23.80
CA ALA A 295 1.41 4.22 -23.48
C ALA A 295 2.28 3.38 -22.54
N CYS A 296 1.71 2.81 -21.48
CA CYS A 296 2.44 1.88 -20.59
C CYS A 296 3.01 0.69 -21.37
N ILE A 297 2.20 0.03 -22.20
CA ILE A 297 2.63 -1.16 -22.96
C ILE A 297 3.74 -0.82 -23.97
N ILE A 298 3.64 0.32 -24.67
CA ILE A 298 4.58 0.73 -25.71
C ILE A 298 5.91 1.18 -25.10
N PHE A 299 5.88 2.10 -24.13
CA PHE A 299 7.09 2.69 -23.58
C PHE A 299 7.79 1.80 -22.54
N GLU A 300 7.09 0.83 -21.96
CA GLU A 300 7.66 -0.10 -20.97
C GLU A 300 7.77 -1.55 -21.46
N ARG A 301 7.70 -1.76 -22.78
CA ARG A 301 7.68 -3.09 -23.41
C ARG A 301 8.79 -4.04 -22.90
N LYS A 302 9.99 -3.51 -22.64
CA LYS A 302 11.13 -4.27 -22.11
C LYS A 302 10.87 -4.84 -20.70
N ARG A 303 10.19 -4.09 -19.83
CA ARG A 303 9.84 -4.56 -18.47
C ARG A 303 8.68 -5.55 -18.48
N PHE A 304 7.67 -5.33 -19.33
CA PHE A 304 6.60 -6.31 -19.52
C PHE A 304 7.12 -7.66 -20.04
N GLN A 305 8.14 -7.65 -20.90
CA GLN A 305 8.80 -8.87 -21.37
C GLN A 305 9.54 -9.61 -20.23
N GLN A 306 10.21 -8.88 -19.32
CA GLN A 306 10.87 -9.48 -18.15
C GLN A 306 9.87 -10.16 -17.21
N ILE A 307 8.72 -9.52 -16.93
CA ILE A 307 7.64 -10.13 -16.12
C ILE A 307 7.17 -11.43 -16.77
N ARG A 308 6.90 -11.42 -18.08
CA ARG A 308 6.45 -12.63 -18.81
C ARG A 308 7.45 -13.77 -18.75
N VAL A 309 8.76 -13.48 -18.81
CA VAL A 309 9.81 -14.51 -18.72
C VAL A 309 9.88 -15.12 -17.31
N VAL A 310 9.72 -14.32 -16.25
CA VAL A 310 9.69 -14.81 -14.87
C VAL A 310 8.49 -15.73 -14.62
N PHE A 311 7.31 -15.37 -15.14
CA PHE A 311 6.11 -16.21 -15.03
C PHE A 311 6.16 -17.47 -15.90
N ARG A 312 6.91 -17.48 -17.01
CA ARG A 312 7.10 -18.65 -17.89
C ARG A 312 8.13 -19.66 -17.40
N ARG A 313 8.94 -19.33 -16.39
CA ARG A 313 9.93 -20.24 -15.79
C ARG A 313 9.40 -21.03 -14.59
N LYS A 314 8.09 -20.99 -14.35
CA LYS A 314 7.34 -21.95 -13.55
C LYS A 314 6.59 -22.89 -14.46
#